data_AF-A0A0M0G5M3-F1
#
_entry.id   AF-A0A0M0G5M3-F1
#
_cell.length_a   1.000
_cell.length_b   1.000
_cell.length_c   1.000
_cell.angle_alpha   90.00
_cell.angle_beta   90.00
_cell.angle_gamma   90.00
#
_symmetry.space_group_name_H-M   'P 1'
#
loop_
_entity.id
_entity.type
_entity.pdbx_description
1 polymer ?
#
loop_
_entity_poly.entity_id
_entity_poly.type
_entity_poly.pdbx_seq_one_letter_code
_entity_poly.pdbx_strand_id
1 'polypeptide(L)'
;MLIAFLLSGCSLMKVGKVSSSNEGAEDAEVIATDEKGKDEDQKTEANAAADDSSEKGSMTPAEEFTSFIEGDMSDISVMEYNVQVNLSQAQRESAEDKDQDQAMKDALERAIAGYEQLIVKMEAIEVESDELVKLKQEALDGFSIYQEYLILNRELIDDPSKDQEMIAKNLEYQRAKGTYQSHLEDLADEYGYSFEQ
;
A
#
# COMPACT_ATOMS: atom_id res chain seq x y z
N MET A 1 4.68 21.16 9.07
CA MET A 1 4.69 20.42 7.78
C MET A 1 3.65 19.32 7.90
N LEU A 2 2.53 19.40 7.16
CA LEU A 2 1.44 18.40 7.21
C LEU A 2 1.63 17.33 6.13
N ILE A 3 2.86 16.84 5.98
CA ILE A 3 3.16 15.84 4.98
C ILE A 3 3.23 14.49 5.69
N ALA A 4 2.22 13.66 5.46
CA ALA A 4 2.29 12.23 5.73
C ALA A 4 2.59 11.49 4.45
N PHE A 5 3.67 10.74 4.48
CA PHE A 5 3.92 9.73 3.49
C PHE A 5 4.13 8.45 4.27
N LEU A 6 3.06 7.70 4.53
CA LEU A 6 3.22 6.33 5.00
C LEU A 6 3.83 5.48 3.89
N LEU A 7 3.45 5.77 2.64
CA LEU A 7 3.81 4.97 1.46
C LEU A 7 4.75 5.66 0.47
N SER A 8 4.96 6.97 0.59
CA SER A 8 5.81 7.68 -0.39
C SER A 8 7.28 7.63 0.01
N GLY A 9 8.06 6.99 -0.87
CA GLY A 9 9.51 6.82 -0.73
C GLY A 9 10.01 5.41 -1.08
N CYS A 10 9.10 4.49 -1.37
CA CYS A 10 9.41 3.07 -1.45
C CYS A 10 8.83 2.49 -2.75
N SER A 11 9.44 2.81 -3.90
CA SER A 11 9.16 2.04 -5.11
C SER A 11 9.80 0.67 -4.92
N LEU A 12 8.98 -0.31 -4.51
CA LEU A 12 9.40 -1.68 -4.30
C LEU A 12 9.61 -2.34 -5.66
N MET A 13 10.86 -2.54 -6.05
CA MET A 13 11.21 -3.34 -7.21
C MET A 13 11.54 -4.75 -6.78
N LYS A 14 10.86 -5.73 -7.35
CA LYS A 14 11.23 -7.14 -7.19
C LYS A 14 12.64 -7.32 -7.74
N VAL A 15 13.59 -7.67 -6.88
CA VAL A 15 14.94 -8.00 -7.34
C VAL A 15 14.83 -9.34 -8.03
N GLY A 16 14.76 -9.31 -9.36
CA GLY A 16 14.82 -10.52 -10.17
C GLY A 16 16.01 -11.33 -9.68
N LYS A 17 15.75 -12.55 -9.20
CA LYS A 17 16.75 -13.48 -8.65
C LYS A 17 17.96 -13.49 -9.57
N VAL A 18 19.01 -12.77 -9.20
CA VAL A 18 20.30 -12.86 -9.89
C VAL A 18 20.81 -14.24 -9.53
N SER A 19 20.48 -15.23 -10.35
CA SER A 19 21.19 -16.50 -10.36
C SER A 19 22.66 -16.16 -10.58
N SER A 20 23.40 -16.14 -9.48
CA SER A 20 24.86 -16.11 -9.51
C SER A 20 25.31 -17.47 -10.04
N SER A 21 25.26 -17.62 -11.36
CA SER A 21 25.91 -18.70 -12.09
C SER A 21 27.15 -18.09 -12.72
N ASN A 22 28.23 -18.04 -11.94
CA ASN A 22 29.55 -17.89 -12.51
C ASN A 22 30.04 -19.29 -12.90
N GLU A 23 30.06 -19.60 -14.20
CA GLU A 23 31.11 -20.39 -14.87
C GLU A 23 30.76 -20.61 -16.35
N GLY A 24 31.65 -20.11 -17.24
CA GLY A 24 32.17 -20.90 -18.35
C GLY A 24 31.33 -21.06 -19.63
N ALA A 25 31.75 -20.31 -20.66
CA ALA A 25 32.06 -20.81 -22.02
C ALA A 25 30.95 -21.37 -22.94
N GLU A 26 30.88 -20.70 -24.11
CA GLU A 26 30.79 -21.25 -25.47
C GLU A 26 29.42 -21.65 -26.07
N ASP A 27 29.11 -20.92 -27.16
CA ASP A 27 28.35 -21.27 -28.36
C ASP A 27 27.90 -22.73 -28.53
N ALA A 28 26.61 -22.90 -28.84
CA ALA A 28 26.16 -23.68 -30.00
C ALA A 28 24.65 -23.50 -30.26
N GLU A 29 24.34 -23.14 -31.50
CA GLU A 29 23.02 -23.30 -32.14
C GLU A 29 22.53 -24.77 -32.09
N VAL A 30 21.20 -24.96 -32.24
CA VAL A 30 20.54 -25.80 -33.28
C VAL A 30 19.14 -26.28 -32.84
N ILE A 31 18.11 -25.66 -33.42
CA ILE A 31 16.97 -26.19 -34.22
C ILE A 31 16.19 -27.46 -33.78
N ALA A 32 14.84 -27.29 -33.71
CA ALA A 32 13.68 -28.17 -34.04
C ALA A 32 13.68 -29.66 -33.59
N THR A 33 12.54 -30.29 -33.25
CA THR A 33 11.41 -30.58 -34.16
C THR A 33 10.20 -31.15 -33.41
N ASP A 34 9.03 -30.83 -33.94
CA ASP A 34 7.69 -31.46 -33.88
C ASP A 34 7.64 -32.99 -33.67
N GLU A 35 6.63 -33.51 -32.95
CA GLU A 35 5.64 -34.44 -33.54
C GLU A 35 4.39 -34.75 -32.67
N LYS A 36 3.26 -34.82 -33.38
CA LYS A 36 1.87 -35.11 -33.03
C LYS A 36 1.59 -36.48 -32.36
N GLY A 37 0.44 -36.57 -31.69
CA GLY A 37 -0.36 -37.80 -31.58
C GLY A 37 -1.80 -37.52 -31.11
N LYS A 38 -2.78 -37.76 -31.98
CA LYS A 38 -4.22 -37.50 -31.84
C LYS A 38 -4.96 -38.83 -31.60
N ASP A 39 -5.92 -38.93 -30.69
CA ASP A 39 -7.24 -39.52 -31.02
C ASP A 39 -8.33 -39.32 -29.94
N GLU A 40 -9.52 -39.09 -30.49
CA GLU A 40 -10.91 -38.94 -29.99
C GLU A 40 -11.42 -40.24 -29.30
N ASP A 41 -12.52 -40.38 -28.56
CA ASP A 41 -13.61 -39.58 -27.98
C ASP A 41 -14.54 -40.65 -27.35
N GLN A 42 -15.07 -40.48 -26.11
CA GLN A 42 -16.36 -41.10 -25.73
C GLN A 42 -16.94 -40.56 -24.42
N LYS A 43 -18.09 -39.91 -24.61
CA LYS A 43 -19.04 -39.31 -23.67
C LYS A 43 -19.70 -40.35 -22.74
N THR A 44 -19.78 -40.06 -21.43
CA THR A 44 -20.91 -40.46 -20.59
C THR A 44 -21.11 -39.45 -19.45
N GLU A 45 -22.28 -38.82 -19.44
CA GLU A 45 -22.78 -37.91 -18.41
C GLU A 45 -23.19 -38.71 -17.16
N ALA A 46 -22.67 -38.32 -15.99
CA ALA A 46 -23.30 -38.59 -14.70
C ALA A 46 -22.97 -37.44 -13.75
N ASN A 47 -24.01 -36.66 -13.44
CA ASN A 47 -24.00 -35.60 -12.44
C ASN A 47 -23.51 -36.11 -11.08
N ALA A 48 -22.39 -35.58 -10.62
CA ALA A 48 -22.18 -35.31 -9.21
C ALA A 48 -21.94 -33.80 -9.12
N ALA A 49 -22.86 -33.10 -8.46
CA ALA A 49 -22.67 -31.72 -8.06
C ALA A 49 -21.48 -31.68 -7.10
N ALA A 50 -20.29 -31.43 -7.65
CA ALA A 50 -19.16 -30.97 -6.88
C ALA A 50 -19.47 -29.50 -6.55
N ASP A 51 -19.58 -29.26 -5.27
CA ASP A 51 -19.56 -27.96 -4.64
C ASP A 51 -18.37 -27.19 -5.22
N ASP A 52 -18.64 -26.24 -6.11
CA ASP A 52 -17.64 -25.35 -6.69
C ASP A 52 -17.36 -24.25 -5.65
N SER A 53 -16.84 -24.67 -4.50
CA SER A 53 -16.03 -23.78 -3.69
C SER A 53 -14.77 -23.58 -4.53
N SER A 54 -14.74 -22.49 -5.28
CA SER A 54 -13.56 -22.05 -6.01
C SER A 54 -12.40 -22.03 -5.02
N GLU A 55 -11.57 -23.07 -5.07
CA GLU A 55 -10.28 -23.13 -4.41
C GLU A 55 -9.48 -22.03 -5.12
N LYS A 56 -9.56 -20.79 -4.61
CA LYS A 56 -8.49 -19.81 -4.79
C LYS A 56 -7.26 -20.59 -4.34
N GLY A 57 -6.44 -21.04 -5.29
CA GLY A 57 -5.21 -21.75 -4.96
C GLY A 57 -4.49 -20.91 -3.92
N SER A 58 -4.27 -21.49 -2.73
CA SER A 58 -3.64 -20.79 -1.62
C SER A 58 -2.33 -20.21 -2.13
N MET A 59 -2.26 -18.88 -2.20
CA MET A 59 -1.04 -18.19 -2.59
C MET A 59 0.03 -18.47 -1.54
N THR A 60 1.27 -18.58 -1.96
CA THR A 60 2.38 -18.56 -1.01
C THR A 60 2.45 -17.17 -0.34
N PRO A 61 2.98 -17.05 0.90
CA PRO A 61 3.13 -15.75 1.55
C PRO A 61 3.87 -14.70 0.69
N ALA A 62 4.86 -15.13 -0.10
CA ALA A 62 5.59 -14.25 -1.02
C ALA A 62 4.74 -13.75 -2.21
N GLU A 63 3.85 -14.60 -2.75
CA GLU A 63 2.91 -14.23 -3.80
C GLU A 63 1.81 -13.31 -3.25
N GLU A 64 1.35 -13.59 -2.04
CA GLU A 64 0.39 -12.73 -1.33
C GLU A 64 0.99 -11.35 -1.03
N PHE A 65 2.24 -11.29 -0.55
CA PHE A 65 2.97 -10.04 -0.34
C PHE A 65 3.15 -9.27 -1.65
N THR A 66 3.50 -9.96 -2.74
CA THR A 66 3.58 -9.36 -4.08
C THR A 66 2.24 -8.73 -4.49
N SER A 67 1.14 -9.47 -4.33
CA SER A 67 -0.21 -8.98 -4.68
C SER A 67 -0.61 -7.78 -3.82
N PHE A 68 -0.33 -7.84 -2.52
CA PHE A 68 -0.61 -6.77 -1.57
C PHE A 68 0.12 -5.48 -1.95
N ILE A 69 1.43 -5.55 -2.22
CA ILE A 69 2.24 -4.37 -2.55
C ILE A 69 1.93 -3.81 -3.94
N GLU A 70 1.95 -4.66 -4.97
CA GLU A 70 1.85 -4.20 -6.36
C GLU A 70 0.41 -3.91 -6.79
N GLY A 71 -0.56 -4.57 -6.17
CA GLY A 71 -1.99 -4.36 -6.41
C GLY A 71 -2.58 -3.37 -5.42
N ASP A 72 -2.82 -3.85 -4.20
CA ASP A 72 -3.67 -3.14 -3.24
C ASP A 72 -3.04 -1.84 -2.73
N MET A 73 -1.76 -1.89 -2.36
CA MET A 73 -1.02 -0.76 -1.81
C MET A 73 -0.68 0.29 -2.87
N SER A 74 -0.62 -0.07 -4.15
CA SER A 74 -0.40 0.87 -5.26
C SER A 74 -1.55 1.89 -5.34
N ASP A 75 -2.79 1.43 -5.33
CA ASP A 75 -3.98 2.27 -5.37
C ASP A 75 -4.09 3.16 -4.11
N ILE A 76 -3.80 2.58 -2.94
CA ILE A 76 -3.78 3.31 -1.66
C ILE A 76 -2.69 4.41 -1.69
N SER A 77 -1.49 4.10 -2.20
CA SER A 77 -0.38 5.05 -2.31
C SER A 77 -0.72 6.25 -3.19
N VAL A 78 -1.36 6.00 -4.34
CA VAL A 78 -1.80 7.07 -5.25
C VAL A 78 -2.86 7.95 -4.59
N MET A 79 -3.81 7.35 -3.88
CA MET A 79 -4.83 8.10 -3.15
C MET A 79 -4.22 8.95 -2.03
N GLU A 80 -3.31 8.39 -1.21
CA GLU A 80 -2.60 9.12 -0.15
C GLU A 80 -1.82 10.29 -0.75
N TYR A 81 -1.06 10.05 -1.81
CA TYR A 81 -0.28 11.08 -2.49
C TYR A 81 -1.17 12.24 -2.96
N ASN A 82 -2.31 11.97 -3.59
CA ASN A 82 -3.22 13.00 -4.07
C ASN A 82 -3.81 13.84 -2.92
N VAL A 83 -4.17 13.21 -1.79
CA VAL A 83 -4.62 13.93 -0.59
C VAL A 83 -3.54 14.88 -0.09
N GLN A 84 -2.30 14.40 -0.02
CA GLN A 84 -1.15 15.16 0.49
C GLN A 84 -0.75 16.32 -0.43
N VAL A 85 -0.77 16.11 -1.74
CA VAL A 85 -0.50 17.17 -2.72
C VAL A 85 -1.52 18.30 -2.60
N ASN A 86 -2.82 17.96 -2.52
CA ASN A 86 -3.88 18.95 -2.39
C ASN A 86 -3.76 19.73 -1.08
N LEU A 87 -3.48 19.06 0.04
CA LEU A 87 -3.27 19.72 1.33
C LEU A 87 -2.04 20.65 1.30
N SER A 88 -0.93 20.19 0.72
CA SER A 88 0.30 20.99 0.59
C SER A 88 0.12 22.21 -0.31
N GLN A 89 -0.66 22.10 -1.39
CA GLN A 89 -1.02 23.24 -2.24
C GLN A 89 -1.83 24.28 -1.46
N ALA A 90 -2.88 23.85 -0.76
CA ALA A 90 -3.70 24.74 0.05
C ALA A 90 -2.88 25.45 1.14
N GLN A 91 -1.90 24.77 1.75
CA GLN A 91 -0.99 25.39 2.71
C GLN A 91 -0.13 26.51 2.11
N ARG A 92 0.34 26.35 0.87
CA ARG A 92 1.15 27.35 0.18
C ARG A 92 0.30 28.56 -0.23
N GLU A 93 -0.87 28.30 -0.81
CA GLU A 93 -1.82 29.33 -1.23
C GLU A 93 -2.36 30.12 -0.04
N SER A 94 -2.61 29.43 1.08
CA SER A 94 -3.01 30.05 2.34
C SER A 94 -1.98 31.10 2.78
N ALA A 95 -0.67 30.89 2.63
CA ALA A 95 0.35 31.87 3.06
C ALA A 95 0.28 33.25 2.35
N GLU A 96 -0.50 33.39 1.28
CA GLU A 96 -0.50 34.58 0.40
C GLU A 96 -1.77 35.47 0.49
N ASP A 97 -2.86 35.05 1.17
CA ASP A 97 -4.18 35.72 1.09
C ASP A 97 -4.88 36.02 2.44
N LYS A 98 -5.94 36.84 2.45
CA LYS A 98 -6.63 37.31 3.69
C LYS A 98 -7.85 36.48 4.15
N ASP A 99 -8.42 35.62 3.29
CA ASP A 99 -9.47 34.64 3.63
C ASP A 99 -8.87 33.25 3.97
N GLN A 100 -7.71 33.30 4.63
CA GLN A 100 -6.75 32.22 4.92
C GLN A 100 -7.37 30.99 5.60
N ASP A 101 -8.22 31.25 6.60
CA ASP A 101 -8.71 30.19 7.47
C ASP A 101 -9.72 29.32 6.72
N GLN A 102 -10.59 29.87 5.88
CA GLN A 102 -11.62 29.06 5.22
C GLN A 102 -11.04 28.12 4.17
N ALA A 103 -10.09 28.58 3.35
CA ALA A 103 -9.44 27.73 2.35
C ALA A 103 -8.67 26.58 3.00
N MET A 104 -7.95 26.86 4.10
CA MET A 104 -7.22 25.83 4.84
C MET A 104 -8.17 24.86 5.54
N LYS A 105 -9.28 25.35 6.11
CA LYS A 105 -10.34 24.52 6.70
C LYS A 105 -10.94 23.56 5.68
N ASP A 106 -11.32 24.04 4.51
CA ASP A 106 -11.87 23.22 3.43
C ASP A 106 -10.87 22.16 2.96
N ALA A 107 -9.58 22.51 2.86
CA ALA A 107 -8.53 21.58 2.48
C ALA A 107 -8.31 20.48 3.52
N LEU A 108 -8.32 20.84 4.82
CA LEU A 108 -8.24 19.88 5.92
C LEU A 108 -9.45 18.97 5.95
N GLU A 109 -10.67 19.49 5.78
CA GLU A 109 -11.90 18.70 5.73
C GLU A 109 -11.88 17.69 4.56
N ARG A 110 -11.40 18.09 3.39
CA ARG A 110 -11.19 17.16 2.26
C ARG A 110 -10.12 16.12 2.57
N ALA A 111 -9.03 16.50 3.25
CA ALA A 111 -7.97 15.57 3.61
C ALA A 111 -8.44 14.53 4.65
N ILE A 112 -9.22 14.96 5.65
CA ILE A 112 -9.86 14.08 6.65
C ILE A 112 -10.75 13.05 5.96
N ALA A 113 -11.62 13.49 5.05
CA ALA A 113 -12.48 12.60 4.26
C ALA A 113 -11.66 11.66 3.34
N GLY A 114 -10.53 12.14 2.81
CA GLY A 114 -9.60 11.33 2.03
C GLY A 114 -8.98 10.19 2.85
N TYR A 115 -8.54 10.46 4.07
CA TYR A 115 -8.01 9.43 4.98
C TYR A 115 -9.09 8.46 5.47
N GLU A 116 -10.33 8.92 5.64
CA GLU A 116 -11.51 8.07 5.86
C GLU A 116 -11.67 7.03 4.74
N GLN A 117 -11.51 7.45 3.48
CA GLN A 117 -11.57 6.54 2.32
C GLN A 117 -10.37 5.60 2.26
N LEU A 118 -9.17 6.07 2.61
CA LEU A 118 -7.97 5.21 2.70
C LEU A 118 -8.18 4.10 3.72
N ILE A 119 -8.72 4.43 4.90
CA ILE A 119 -9.03 3.45 5.96
C ILE A 119 -10.02 2.41 5.45
N VAL A 120 -11.16 2.84 4.88
CA VAL A 120 -12.17 1.91 4.33
C VAL A 120 -11.61 1.01 3.24
N LYS A 121 -10.79 1.55 2.33
CA LYS A 121 -10.14 0.76 1.28
C LYS A 121 -9.16 -0.25 1.87
N MET A 122 -8.37 0.18 2.84
CA MET A 122 -7.40 -0.68 3.50
C MET A 122 -8.09 -1.80 4.28
N GLU A 123 -9.17 -1.51 5.02
CA GLU A 123 -9.96 -2.50 5.74
C GLU A 123 -10.51 -3.60 4.81
N ALA A 124 -10.91 -3.23 3.60
CA ALA A 124 -11.49 -4.13 2.60
C ALA A 124 -10.49 -5.11 1.95
N ILE A 125 -9.19 -4.89 2.10
CA ILE A 125 -8.17 -5.80 1.55
C ILE A 125 -8.16 -7.11 2.35
N GLU A 126 -8.33 -8.24 1.68
CA GLU A 126 -8.26 -9.56 2.31
C GLU A 126 -6.81 -10.06 2.28
N VAL A 127 -6.27 -10.36 3.47
CA VAL A 127 -4.96 -11.00 3.66
C VAL A 127 -5.10 -12.18 4.61
N GLU A 128 -4.40 -13.26 4.33
CA GLU A 128 -4.39 -14.53 5.04
C GLU A 128 -3.09 -14.75 5.82
N SER A 129 -1.94 -14.27 5.32
CA SER A 129 -0.65 -14.35 6.02
C SER A 129 -0.67 -13.52 7.32
N ASP A 130 -0.26 -14.13 8.44
CA ASP A 130 -0.15 -13.47 9.76
C ASP A 130 0.72 -12.18 9.70
N GLU A 131 1.76 -12.20 8.88
CA GLU A 131 2.67 -11.06 8.67
C GLU A 131 1.97 -9.90 7.96
N LEU A 132 1.17 -10.22 6.94
CA LEU A 132 0.40 -9.22 6.19
C LEU A 132 -0.80 -8.72 7.00
N VAL A 133 -1.45 -9.57 7.80
CA VAL A 133 -2.48 -9.14 8.75
C VAL A 133 -1.90 -8.07 9.69
N LYS A 134 -0.70 -8.32 10.23
CA LYS A 134 -0.02 -7.37 11.10
C LYS A 134 0.39 -6.09 10.37
N LEU A 135 0.99 -6.21 9.18
CA LEU A 135 1.41 -5.06 8.37
C LEU A 135 0.21 -4.18 7.97
N LYS A 136 -0.89 -4.80 7.56
CA LYS A 136 -2.17 -4.13 7.26
C LYS A 136 -2.69 -3.37 8.47
N GLN A 137 -2.68 -3.99 9.66
CA GLN A 137 -3.13 -3.34 10.89
C GLN A 137 -2.26 -2.12 11.24
N GLU A 138 -0.94 -2.22 11.11
CA GLU A 138 -0.03 -1.10 11.38
C GLU A 138 -0.27 0.08 10.43
N ALA A 139 -0.59 -0.17 9.17
CA ALA A 139 -0.99 0.88 8.23
C ALA A 139 -2.37 1.47 8.53
N LEU A 140 -3.36 0.65 8.95
CA LEU A 140 -4.67 1.15 9.40
C LEU A 140 -4.52 2.07 10.63
N ASP A 141 -3.71 1.67 11.60
CA ASP A 141 -3.39 2.48 12.76
C ASP A 141 -2.71 3.78 12.34
N GLY A 142 -1.74 3.71 11.43
CA GLY A 142 -1.07 4.88 10.85
C GLY A 142 -2.04 5.86 10.18
N PHE A 143 -2.95 5.37 9.33
CA PHE A 143 -3.96 6.19 8.67
C PHE A 143 -4.92 6.83 9.66
N SER A 144 -5.37 6.07 10.66
CA SER A 144 -6.29 6.55 11.69
C SER A 144 -5.65 7.65 12.55
N ILE A 145 -4.41 7.43 13.02
CA ILE A 145 -3.67 8.42 13.81
C ILE A 145 -3.41 9.69 12.98
N TYR A 146 -3.09 9.56 11.68
CA TYR A 146 -2.92 10.73 10.84
C TYR A 146 -4.23 11.48 10.59
N GLN A 147 -5.35 10.77 10.43
CA GLN A 147 -6.65 11.41 10.32
C GLN A 147 -6.98 12.22 11.59
N GLU A 148 -6.75 11.66 12.78
CA GLU A 148 -6.91 12.38 14.04
C GLU A 148 -6.00 13.62 14.12
N TYR A 149 -4.77 13.50 13.63
CA TYR A 149 -3.85 14.64 13.52
C TYR A 149 -4.40 15.74 12.59
N LEU A 150 -5.02 15.38 11.45
CA LEU A 150 -5.66 16.35 10.56
C LEU A 150 -6.88 17.01 11.21
N ILE A 151 -7.68 16.26 11.97
CA ILE A 151 -8.80 16.78 12.76
C ILE A 151 -8.30 17.83 13.76
N LEU A 152 -7.24 17.52 14.51
CA LEU A 152 -6.66 18.47 15.47
C LEU A 152 -6.10 19.73 14.79
N ASN A 153 -5.52 19.60 13.60
CA ASN A 153 -5.10 20.77 12.81
C ASN A 153 -6.30 21.61 12.35
N ARG A 154 -7.43 20.97 12.03
CA ARG A 154 -8.67 21.67 11.66
C ARG A 154 -9.27 22.40 12.84
N GLU A 155 -9.28 21.76 14.02
CA GLU A 155 -9.73 22.37 15.28
C GLU A 155 -8.81 23.52 15.70
N LEU A 156 -7.49 23.40 15.53
CA LEU A 156 -6.51 24.41 15.92
C LEU A 156 -6.75 25.78 15.28
N ILE A 157 -7.32 25.82 14.06
CA ILE A 157 -7.67 27.07 13.38
C ILE A 157 -8.73 27.85 14.17
N ASP A 158 -9.67 27.15 14.80
CA ASP A 158 -10.75 27.74 15.60
C ASP A 158 -10.40 27.82 17.11
N ASP A 159 -9.55 26.91 17.59
CA ASP A 159 -9.15 26.79 19.00
C ASP A 159 -7.63 26.58 19.14
N PRO A 160 -6.87 27.68 19.36
CA PRO A 160 -5.43 27.62 19.59
C PRO A 160 -4.99 26.75 20.78
N SER A 161 -5.89 26.38 21.70
CA SER A 161 -5.55 25.54 22.86
C SER A 161 -5.21 24.09 22.48
N LYS A 162 -5.58 23.68 21.26
CA LYS A 162 -5.31 22.35 20.70
C LYS A 162 -3.85 22.09 20.32
N ASP A 163 -2.98 23.11 20.37
CA ASP A 163 -1.59 23.02 19.90
C ASP A 163 -0.81 21.86 20.55
N GLN A 164 -0.91 21.69 21.87
CA GLN A 164 -0.21 20.60 22.57
C GLN A 164 -0.73 19.21 22.19
N GLU A 165 -2.04 19.07 22.01
CA GLU A 165 -2.69 17.82 21.59
C GLU A 165 -2.28 17.46 20.16
N MET A 166 -2.27 18.44 19.25
CA MET A 166 -1.80 18.31 17.87
C MET A 166 -0.34 17.86 17.79
N ILE A 167 0.55 18.47 18.58
CA ILE A 167 1.97 18.09 18.65
C ILE A 167 2.14 16.65 19.15
N ALA A 168 1.41 16.27 20.20
CA ALA A 168 1.46 14.92 20.75
C ALA A 168 0.98 13.89 19.72
N LYS A 169 -0.10 14.18 19.00
CA LYS A 169 -0.65 13.31 17.97
C LYS A 169 0.28 13.18 16.75
N ASN A 170 0.98 14.24 16.36
CA ASN A 170 2.03 14.14 15.34
C ASN A 170 3.15 13.18 15.77
N LEU A 171 3.60 13.26 17.02
CA LEU A 171 4.64 12.36 17.52
C LEU A 171 4.17 10.90 17.57
N GLU A 172 2.90 10.66 17.89
CA GLU A 172 2.27 9.34 17.78
C GLU A 172 2.29 8.84 16.34
N TYR A 173 1.89 9.69 15.38
CA TYR A 173 1.92 9.37 13.96
C TYR A 173 3.33 9.02 13.46
N GLN A 174 4.35 9.80 13.82
CA GLN A 174 5.74 9.52 13.40
C GLN A 174 6.23 8.15 13.93
N ARG A 175 5.78 7.73 15.12
CA ARG A 175 6.11 6.40 15.65
C ARG A 175 5.39 5.29 14.88
N ALA A 176 4.08 5.44 14.66
CA ALA A 176 3.29 4.47 13.90
C ALA A 176 3.84 4.29 12.48
N LYS A 177 4.18 5.41 11.81
CA LYS A 177 4.86 5.41 10.51
C LYS A 177 6.18 4.63 10.56
N GLY A 178 7.04 4.90 11.55
CA GLY A 178 8.32 4.20 11.68
C GLY A 178 8.17 2.69 11.90
N THR A 179 7.18 2.28 12.69
CA THR A 179 6.86 0.85 12.90
C THR A 179 6.41 0.19 11.60
N TYR A 180 5.45 0.79 10.89
CA TYR A 180 4.98 0.27 9.61
C TYR A 180 6.10 0.17 8.58
N GLN A 181 6.90 1.23 8.42
CA GLN A 181 7.99 1.26 7.43
C GLN A 181 9.05 0.20 7.73
N SER A 182 9.46 0.05 9.00
CA SER A 182 10.43 -0.98 9.38
C SER A 182 9.90 -2.39 9.10
N HIS A 183 8.63 -2.66 9.40
CA HIS A 183 8.06 -3.99 9.16
C HIS A 183 7.85 -4.26 7.66
N LEU A 184 7.45 -3.25 6.89
CA LEU A 184 7.40 -3.33 5.43
C LEU A 184 8.79 -3.63 4.85
N GLU A 185 9.83 -2.97 5.38
CA GLU A 185 11.21 -3.19 4.95
C GLU A 185 11.70 -4.60 5.24
N ASP A 186 11.46 -5.11 6.45
CA ASP A 186 11.82 -6.48 6.83
C ASP A 186 11.15 -7.53 5.92
N LEU A 187 9.85 -7.37 5.63
CA LEU A 187 9.11 -8.28 4.75
C LEU A 187 9.54 -8.15 3.29
N ALA A 188 9.82 -6.94 2.82
CA ALA A 188 10.34 -6.71 1.47
C ALA A 188 11.68 -7.43 1.28
N ASP A 189 12.61 -7.28 2.22
CA ASP A 189 13.92 -7.94 2.19
C ASP A 189 13.76 -9.48 2.22
N GLU A 190 12.86 -10.01 3.06
CA GLU A 190 12.57 -11.44 3.14
C GLU A 190 12.05 -12.00 1.81
N TYR A 191 11.18 -11.25 1.12
CA TYR A 191 10.56 -11.67 -0.14
C TYR A 191 11.32 -11.22 -1.40
N GLY A 192 12.52 -10.67 -1.25
CA GLY A 192 13.41 -10.32 -2.35
C GLY A 192 13.00 -9.07 -3.13
N TYR A 193 12.34 -8.14 -2.45
CA TYR A 193 12.11 -6.78 -2.93
C TYR A 193 13.21 -5.84 -2.42
N SER A 194 13.52 -4.82 -3.20
CA SER A 194 14.36 -3.71 -2.76
C SER A 194 13.64 -2.40 -2.98
N PHE A 195 13.81 -1.46 -2.06
CA PHE A 195 13.35 -0.08 -2.24
C PHE A 195 14.35 0.68 -3.11
N GLU A 196 13.88 1.33 -4.17
CA GLU A 196 14.67 2.39 -4.80
C GLU A 196 14.73 3.60 -3.85
N GLN A 197 15.95 4.05 -3.54
CA GLN A 197 16.23 5.27 -2.75
C GLN A 197 16.23 6.52 -3.63
#